data_AF-A0A838QQ05-F1
#
_entry.id   AF-A0A838QQ05-F1
#
_cell.length_a   1.000
_cell.length_b   1.000
_cell.length_c   1.000
_cell.angle_alpha   90.00
_cell.angle_beta   90.00
_cell.angle_gamma   90.00
#
_symmetry.space_group_name_H-M   'P 1'
#
loop_
_entity.id
_entity.type
_entity.pdbx_description
1 polymer ?
#
loop_
_entity_poly.entity_id
_entity_poly.type
_entity_poly.pdbx_seq_one_letter_code
_entity_poly.pdbx_strand_id
1 'polypeptide(L)'
;MPQFVIAELQAIADSSDKLRRGRGRRGLDILNRLRSDPKIDLVIFDRELPQFAGQPVDQKLVLLAKHLEGKVVTNDYNLNKVAKLHNVGVINLNDLSNALKPIFMPGETLEVRIMKAGEEAGQGVGYLEDGTMVVIEGGREHVGENVGALVTSVLQTSAGRMVFGRYESRIASNGRPPGAGPTAIE
;
A
#
# COMPACT_ATOMS: atom_id res chain seq x y z
N MET A 1 15.39 -12.58 13.28
CA MET A 1 14.48 -11.98 14.30
C MET A 1 15.20 -11.93 15.64
N PRO A 2 15.39 -10.75 16.27
CA PRO A 2 16.09 -10.65 17.55
C PRO A 2 15.25 -11.18 18.71
N GLN A 3 15.87 -11.90 19.64
CA GLN A 3 15.19 -12.51 20.79
C GLN A 3 14.43 -11.49 21.65
N PHE A 4 14.98 -10.28 21.82
CA PHE A 4 14.32 -9.22 22.60
C PHE A 4 13.00 -8.73 21.96
N VAL A 5 12.87 -8.78 20.63
CA VAL A 5 11.61 -8.44 19.93
C VAL A 5 10.56 -9.52 20.17
N ILE A 6 10.97 -10.79 20.18
CA ILE A 6 10.07 -11.91 20.48
C ILE A 6 9.58 -11.82 21.93
N ALA A 7 10.47 -11.52 22.87
CA ALA A 7 10.11 -11.34 24.27
C ALA A 7 9.10 -10.19 24.46
N GLU A 8 9.31 -9.04 23.80
CA GLU A 8 8.36 -7.93 23.83
C GLU A 8 7.01 -8.33 23.23
N LEU A 9 7.01 -9.07 22.12
CA LEU A 9 5.80 -9.55 21.47
C LEU A 9 5.01 -10.54 22.35
N GLN A 10 5.70 -11.41 23.08
CA GLN A 10 5.10 -12.29 24.10
C GLN A 10 4.46 -11.48 25.23
N ALA A 11 5.19 -10.51 25.80
CA ALA A 11 4.65 -9.64 26.84
C ALA A 11 3.40 -8.88 26.37
N ILE A 12 3.37 -8.43 25.10
CA ILE A 12 2.19 -7.82 24.49
C ILE A 12 1.04 -8.84 24.32
N ALA A 13 1.34 -10.08 23.95
CA ALA A 13 0.35 -11.16 23.81
C ALA A 13 -0.32 -11.56 25.13
N ASP A 14 0.37 -11.33 26.25
CA ASP A 14 -0.08 -11.60 27.63
C ASP A 14 -0.66 -10.37 28.35
N SER A 15 -0.63 -9.20 27.71
CA SER A 15 -1.17 -7.92 28.22
C SER A 15 -2.58 -8.06 28.80
N SER A 16 -2.99 -7.24 29.79
CA SER A 16 -4.38 -7.19 30.27
C SER A 16 -5.33 -6.43 29.31
N ASP A 17 -4.78 -5.64 28.40
CA ASP A 17 -5.52 -4.97 27.31
C ASP A 17 -5.84 -5.94 26.14
N LYS A 18 -7.12 -6.06 25.80
CA LYS A 18 -7.62 -6.98 24.75
C LYS A 18 -7.07 -6.66 23.36
N LEU A 19 -6.94 -5.39 23.00
CA LEU A 19 -6.44 -4.98 21.68
C LEU A 19 -4.94 -5.25 21.56
N ARG A 20 -4.16 -4.93 22.60
CA ARG A 20 -2.73 -5.25 22.67
C ARG A 20 -2.49 -6.75 22.59
N ARG A 21 -3.21 -7.56 23.38
CA ARG A 21 -3.14 -9.03 23.29
C ARG A 21 -3.40 -9.55 21.89
N GLY A 22 -4.47 -9.06 21.25
CA GLY A 22 -4.83 -9.46 19.90
C GLY A 22 -3.72 -9.17 18.89
N ARG A 23 -3.06 -8.01 19.01
CA ARG A 23 -1.90 -7.64 18.18
C ARG A 23 -0.67 -8.52 18.46
N GLY A 24 -0.36 -8.79 19.73
CA GLY A 24 0.76 -9.63 20.14
C GLY A 24 0.63 -11.06 19.62
N ARG A 25 -0.53 -11.69 19.84
CA ARG A 25 -0.83 -13.04 19.33
C ARG A 25 -0.74 -13.13 17.81
N ARG A 26 -1.30 -12.14 17.11
CA ARG A 26 -1.18 -12.06 15.64
C ARG A 26 0.28 -11.98 15.18
N GLY A 27 1.13 -11.22 15.87
CA GLY A 27 2.55 -11.17 15.55
C GLY A 27 3.25 -12.52 15.74
N LEU A 28 2.94 -13.24 16.81
CA LEU A 28 3.46 -14.59 17.06
C LEU A 28 3.00 -15.58 15.98
N ASP A 29 1.74 -15.50 15.56
CA ASP A 29 1.21 -16.31 14.47
C ASP A 29 1.94 -16.03 13.15
N ILE A 30 2.25 -14.76 12.85
CA ILE A 30 3.04 -14.38 11.67
C ILE A 30 4.46 -14.95 11.76
N LEU A 31 5.14 -14.86 12.90
CA LEU A 31 6.46 -15.45 13.09
C LEU A 31 6.46 -16.96 12.85
N ASN A 32 5.44 -17.67 13.34
CA ASN A 32 5.28 -19.10 13.08
C ASN A 32 5.07 -19.40 11.59
N ARG A 33 4.27 -18.60 10.88
CA ARG A 33 4.09 -18.72 9.43
C ARG A 33 5.40 -18.49 8.67
N LEU A 34 6.14 -17.43 9.02
CA LEU A 34 7.45 -17.13 8.43
C LEU A 34 8.44 -18.28 8.66
N ARG A 35 8.40 -18.93 9.83
CA ARG A 35 9.24 -20.10 10.15
C ARG A 35 8.88 -21.33 9.30
N SER A 36 7.60 -21.52 8.98
CA SER A 36 7.12 -22.66 8.20
C SER A 36 7.23 -22.49 6.68
N ASP A 37 7.53 -21.27 6.21
CA ASP A 37 7.63 -20.98 4.78
C ASP A 37 9.01 -21.39 4.25
N PRO A 38 9.11 -22.36 3.30
CA PRO A 38 10.39 -22.81 2.77
C PRO A 38 11.13 -21.74 1.95
N LYS A 39 10.48 -20.62 1.58
CA LYS A 39 11.09 -19.50 0.86
C LYS A 39 11.74 -18.48 1.79
N ILE A 40 11.60 -18.64 3.11
CA ILE A 40 12.03 -17.65 4.09
C ILE A 40 13.06 -18.28 5.02
N ASP A 41 14.29 -17.75 5.00
CA ASP A 41 15.31 -18.11 5.98
C ASP A 41 15.12 -17.27 7.27
N LEU A 42 14.36 -17.81 8.22
CA LEU A 42 14.14 -17.16 9.50
C LEU A 42 15.16 -17.61 10.55
N VAL A 43 16.16 -16.78 10.79
CA VAL A 43 17.14 -16.98 11.88
C VAL A 43 16.70 -16.22 13.13
N ILE A 44 16.68 -16.88 14.29
CA ILE A 44 16.53 -16.21 15.59
C ILE A 44 17.92 -15.75 16.06
N PHE A 45 18.05 -14.45 16.35
CA PHE A 45 19.29 -13.87 16.86
C PHE A 45 19.17 -13.70 18.38
N ASP A 46 19.81 -14.61 19.11
CA ASP A 46 19.75 -14.72 20.58
C ASP A 46 21.03 -14.23 21.27
N ARG A 47 22.04 -13.81 20.51
CA ARG A 47 23.31 -13.33 21.05
C ARG A 47 23.15 -11.91 21.60
N GLU A 48 23.61 -11.69 22.82
CA GLU A 48 23.84 -10.34 23.34
C GLU A 48 25.19 -9.82 22.84
N LEU A 49 25.14 -8.74 22.05
CA LEU A 49 26.35 -8.02 21.67
C LEU A 49 26.70 -7.02 22.78
N PRO A 50 27.98 -6.79 23.12
CA PRO A 50 28.37 -5.81 24.14
C PRO A 50 27.78 -4.41 23.88
N GLN A 51 27.67 -4.04 22.61
CA GLN A 51 27.08 -2.78 22.15
C GLN A 51 25.56 -2.65 22.39
N PHE A 52 24.87 -3.72 22.78
CA PHE A 52 23.45 -3.66 23.18
C PHE A 52 23.26 -3.20 24.62
N ALA A 53 24.28 -3.32 25.48
CA ALA A 53 24.15 -3.01 26.90
C ALA A 53 23.77 -1.53 27.10
N GLY A 54 22.73 -1.29 27.89
CA GLY A 54 22.22 0.06 28.19
C GLY A 54 21.53 0.79 27.02
N GLN A 55 21.44 0.18 25.84
CA GLN A 55 20.80 0.79 24.68
C GLN A 55 19.28 0.55 24.67
N PRO A 56 18.47 1.52 24.21
CA PRO A 56 17.05 1.30 23.96
C PRO A 56 16.82 0.31 22.82
N VAL A 57 15.62 -0.28 22.75
CA VAL A 57 15.25 -1.29 21.74
C VAL A 57 15.51 -0.80 20.31
N ASP A 58 15.11 0.42 20.00
CA ASP A 58 15.32 1.05 18.69
C ASP A 58 16.80 1.06 18.28
N GLN A 59 17.66 1.44 19.21
CA GLN A 59 19.10 1.46 18.97
C GLN A 59 19.68 0.06 18.84
N LYS A 60 19.19 -0.92 19.62
CA LYS A 60 19.58 -2.33 19.47
C LYS A 60 19.22 -2.85 18.07
N LEU A 61 18.03 -2.51 17.54
CA LEU A 61 17.61 -2.89 16.18
C LEU A 61 18.56 -2.32 15.12
N VAL A 62 18.89 -1.02 15.22
CA VAL A 62 19.79 -0.36 14.27
C VAL A 62 21.21 -0.92 14.36
N LEU A 63 21.75 -1.11 15.56
CA LEU A 63 23.08 -1.69 15.77
C LEU A 63 23.16 -3.12 15.25
N LEU A 64 22.13 -3.93 15.48
CA LEU A 64 22.08 -5.29 14.97
C LEU A 64 22.02 -5.32 13.44
N ALA A 65 21.16 -4.50 12.83
CA ALA A 65 21.08 -4.40 11.37
C ALA A 65 22.42 -3.96 10.78
N LYS A 66 23.12 -3.01 11.41
CA LYS A 66 24.47 -2.60 11.00
C LYS A 66 25.48 -3.73 11.13
N HIS A 67 25.46 -4.48 12.23
CA HIS A 67 26.38 -5.60 12.48
C HIS A 67 26.19 -6.74 11.47
N LEU A 68 24.95 -6.97 11.03
CA LEU A 68 24.60 -8.00 10.05
C LEU A 68 24.64 -7.49 8.61
N GLU A 69 25.08 -6.25 8.37
CA GLU A 69 25.03 -5.59 7.05
C GLU A 69 23.63 -5.65 6.39
N GLY A 70 22.59 -5.65 7.23
CA GLY A 70 21.20 -5.80 6.85
C GLY A 70 20.43 -4.48 6.76
N LYS A 71 19.12 -4.61 6.53
CA LYS A 71 18.17 -3.49 6.53
C LYS A 71 17.15 -3.68 7.65
N VAL A 72 16.65 -2.57 8.20
CA VAL A 72 15.53 -2.58 9.15
C VAL A 72 14.23 -2.54 8.35
N VAL A 73 13.33 -3.49 8.59
CA VAL A 73 11.95 -3.43 8.09
C VAL A 73 11.06 -2.95 9.22
N THR A 74 10.36 -1.83 9.05
CA THR A 74 9.56 -1.22 10.12
C THR A 74 8.37 -0.43 9.57
N ASN A 75 7.40 -0.12 10.43
CA ASN A 75 6.36 0.86 10.17
C ASN A 75 6.59 2.17 10.98
N ASP A 76 7.59 2.20 11.85
CA ASP A 76 7.90 3.34 12.72
C ASP A 76 8.74 4.40 11.99
N TYR A 77 8.20 5.62 11.88
CA TYR A 77 8.84 6.74 11.20
C TYR A 77 10.04 7.33 11.97
N ASN A 78 10.04 7.27 13.29
CA ASN A 78 11.17 7.73 14.11
C ASN A 78 12.33 6.73 14.02
N LEU A 79 12.05 5.43 14.05
CA LEU A 79 13.08 4.40 13.82
C LEU A 79 13.73 4.57 12.44
N ASN A 80 12.95 4.94 11.40
CA ASN A 80 13.52 5.26 10.09
C ASN A 80 14.58 6.37 10.16
N LYS A 81 14.31 7.45 10.91
CA LYS A 81 15.24 8.59 11.04
C LYS A 81 16.51 8.17 11.76
N VAL A 82 16.38 7.46 12.86
CA VAL A 82 17.52 6.95 13.64
C VAL A 82 18.38 6.02 12.80
N ALA A 83 17.77 5.05 12.12
CA ALA A 83 18.49 4.11 11.25
C ALA A 83 19.27 4.83 10.13
N LYS A 84 18.67 5.85 9.49
CA LYS A 84 19.35 6.64 8.46
C LYS A 84 20.57 7.40 9.00
N LEU A 85 20.49 7.99 10.20
CA LEU A 85 21.65 8.65 10.84
C LEU A 85 22.82 7.69 11.07
N HIS A 86 22.54 6.41 11.26
CA HIS A 86 23.55 5.36 11.44
C HIS A 86 23.98 4.67 10.13
N ASN A 87 23.57 5.19 8.97
CA ASN A 87 23.80 4.61 7.64
C ASN A 87 23.26 3.18 7.50
N VAL A 88 22.13 2.88 8.15
CA VAL A 88 21.43 1.60 8.03
C VAL A 88 20.26 1.76 7.07
N GLY A 89 20.17 0.88 6.08
CA GLY A 89 19.07 0.87 5.12
C GLY A 89 17.74 0.52 5.80
N VAL A 90 16.65 1.15 5.34
CA VAL A 90 15.31 0.96 5.93
C VAL A 90 14.30 0.64 4.84
N ILE A 91 13.45 -0.34 5.08
CA ILE A 91 12.25 -0.64 4.30
C ILE A 91 11.05 -0.29 5.17
N ASN A 92 10.36 0.82 4.84
CA ASN A 92 9.15 1.19 5.54
C ASN A 92 7.91 0.62 4.85
N LEU A 93 7.06 -0.09 5.59
CA LEU A 93 5.87 -0.72 5.00
C LEU A 93 4.85 0.30 4.47
N ASN A 94 4.74 1.48 5.10
CA ASN A 94 3.85 2.54 4.61
C ASN A 94 4.38 3.13 3.29
N ASP A 95 5.70 3.30 3.18
CA ASP A 95 6.32 3.78 1.94
C ASP A 95 6.14 2.76 0.81
N LEU A 96 6.29 1.47 1.12
CA LEU A 96 6.03 0.39 0.16
C LEU A 96 4.56 0.38 -0.30
N SER A 97 3.60 0.48 0.64
CA SER A 97 2.18 0.58 0.29
C SER A 97 1.87 1.79 -0.57
N ASN A 98 2.53 2.93 -0.34
CA ASN A 98 2.37 4.12 -1.16
C ASN A 98 3.01 3.96 -2.55
N ALA A 99 4.16 3.29 -2.65
CA ALA A 99 4.85 3.02 -3.92
C ALA A 99 4.09 2.04 -4.82
N LEU A 100 3.24 1.17 -4.23
CA LEU A 100 2.37 0.25 -4.97
C LEU A 100 1.08 0.91 -5.47
N LYS A 101 0.78 2.16 -5.06
CA LYS A 101 -0.39 2.86 -5.58
C LYS A 101 -0.17 3.19 -7.06
N PRO A 102 -1.18 2.99 -7.93
CA PRO A 102 -1.12 3.43 -9.31
C PRO A 102 -0.68 4.90 -9.39
N ILE A 103 0.27 5.19 -10.27
CA ILE A 103 0.71 6.55 -10.57
C ILE A 103 0.04 6.91 -11.89
N PHE A 104 -0.77 7.97 -11.88
CA PHE A 104 -1.31 8.58 -13.09
C PHE A 104 -0.41 9.76 -13.44
N MET A 105 0.07 9.83 -14.68
CA MET A 105 0.91 10.93 -15.15
C MET A 105 0.17 11.78 -16.18
N PRO A 106 0.41 13.11 -16.21
CA PRO A 106 -0.02 13.94 -17.33
C PRO A 106 0.44 13.34 -18.67
N GLY A 107 -0.48 13.24 -19.62
CA GLY A 107 -0.25 12.64 -20.93
C GLY A 107 -0.62 11.16 -21.05
N GLU A 108 -0.98 10.48 -19.96
CA GLU A 108 -1.55 9.13 -20.02
C GLU A 108 -3.06 9.17 -20.27
N THR A 109 -3.59 8.19 -21.00
CA THR A 109 -5.03 8.00 -21.14
C THR A 109 -5.52 7.04 -20.06
N LEU A 110 -6.57 7.42 -19.34
CA LEU A 110 -7.28 6.54 -18.40
C LEU A 110 -8.71 6.30 -18.89
N GLU A 111 -9.25 5.13 -18.53
CA GLU A 111 -10.67 4.85 -18.72
C GLU A 111 -11.43 5.11 -17.43
N VAL A 112 -12.53 5.84 -17.51
CA VAL A 112 -13.40 6.07 -16.35
C VAL A 112 -14.84 6.22 -16.78
N ARG A 113 -15.76 5.74 -15.93
CA ARG A 113 -17.18 5.99 -16.10
C ARG A 113 -17.54 7.36 -15.53
N ILE A 114 -18.18 8.20 -16.35
CA ILE A 114 -18.72 9.46 -15.84
C ILE A 114 -19.98 9.16 -15.04
N MET A 115 -19.93 9.44 -13.74
CA MET A 115 -21.03 9.12 -12.82
C MET A 115 -21.98 10.30 -12.63
N LYS A 116 -21.46 11.53 -12.69
CA LYS A 116 -22.24 12.77 -12.50
C LYS A 116 -21.59 13.96 -13.19
N ALA A 117 -22.34 15.05 -13.32
CA ALA A 117 -21.78 16.34 -13.72
C ALA A 117 -20.82 16.89 -12.64
N GLY A 118 -19.76 17.56 -13.08
CA GLY A 118 -18.81 18.26 -12.23
C GLY A 118 -19.29 19.64 -11.80
N GLU A 119 -18.43 20.30 -11.03
CA GLU A 119 -18.72 21.61 -10.44
C GLU A 119 -18.73 22.71 -11.52
N GLU A 120 -17.75 22.70 -12.43
CA GLU A 120 -17.70 23.66 -13.53
C GLU A 120 -18.57 23.23 -14.71
N ALA A 121 -18.96 24.22 -15.53
CA ALA A 121 -19.67 23.97 -16.77
C ALA A 121 -18.83 23.06 -17.70
N GLY A 122 -19.45 22.01 -18.23
CA GLY A 122 -18.79 21.04 -19.12
C GLY A 122 -18.01 19.92 -18.42
N GLN A 123 -17.83 19.95 -17.10
CA GLN A 123 -17.12 18.89 -16.38
C GLN A 123 -18.00 17.65 -16.14
N GLY A 124 -17.40 16.47 -16.25
CA GLY A 124 -17.92 15.20 -15.73
C GLY A 124 -17.04 14.69 -14.59
N VAL A 125 -17.62 13.94 -13.65
CA VAL A 125 -16.89 13.34 -12.52
C VAL A 125 -17.12 11.85 -12.49
N GLY A 126 -16.03 11.10 -12.39
CA GLY A 126 -15.99 9.66 -12.17
C GLY A 126 -15.08 9.30 -11.00
N TYR A 127 -15.03 8.02 -10.68
CA TYR A 127 -14.15 7.48 -9.65
C TYR A 127 -13.48 6.22 -10.18
N LEU A 128 -12.20 6.04 -9.85
CA LEU A 128 -11.48 4.79 -10.08
C LEU A 128 -11.81 3.77 -8.98
N GLU A 129 -11.40 2.52 -9.19
CA GLU A 129 -11.65 1.43 -8.23
C GLU A 129 -11.04 1.68 -6.84
N ASP A 130 -9.94 2.44 -6.78
CA ASP A 130 -9.27 2.83 -5.54
C ASP A 130 -9.90 4.06 -4.85
N GLY A 131 -10.97 4.61 -5.41
CA GLY A 131 -11.68 5.79 -4.91
C GLY A 131 -11.08 7.13 -5.35
N THR A 132 -10.03 7.14 -6.19
CA THR A 132 -9.48 8.37 -6.77
C THR A 132 -10.56 9.07 -7.59
N MET A 133 -10.83 10.35 -7.27
CA MET A 133 -11.79 11.16 -8.01
C MET A 133 -11.17 11.61 -9.33
N VAL A 134 -11.89 11.43 -10.43
CA VAL A 134 -11.47 11.88 -11.77
C VAL A 134 -12.42 12.94 -12.27
N VAL A 135 -11.90 14.12 -12.57
CA VAL A 135 -12.64 15.26 -13.13
C VAL A 135 -12.24 15.42 -14.59
N ILE A 136 -13.22 15.37 -15.49
CA ILE A 136 -12.99 15.37 -16.94
C ILE A 136 -13.64 16.60 -17.57
N GLU A 137 -12.80 17.47 -18.14
CA GLU A 137 -13.22 18.55 -19.03
C GLU A 137 -13.88 17.95 -20.29
N GLY A 138 -15.09 18.42 -20.62
CA GLY A 138 -15.91 17.84 -21.69
C GLY A 138 -16.67 16.57 -21.28
N GLY A 139 -16.52 16.09 -20.05
CA GLY A 139 -17.16 14.86 -19.59
C GLY A 139 -18.66 14.98 -19.31
N ARG A 140 -19.22 16.20 -19.21
CA ARG A 140 -20.61 16.42 -18.80
C ARG A 140 -21.64 15.79 -19.75
N GLU A 141 -21.36 15.81 -21.04
CA GLU A 141 -22.26 15.24 -22.07
C GLU A 141 -22.21 13.71 -22.09
N HIS A 142 -21.20 13.12 -21.46
CA HIS A 142 -20.95 11.68 -21.41
C HIS A 142 -21.34 11.05 -20.06
N VAL A 143 -22.18 11.73 -19.27
CA VAL A 143 -22.69 11.18 -17.99
C VAL A 143 -23.40 9.84 -18.24
N GLY A 144 -22.95 8.81 -17.53
CA GLY A 144 -23.42 7.43 -17.66
C GLY A 144 -22.53 6.54 -18.54
N GLU A 145 -21.64 7.13 -19.33
CA GLU A 145 -20.77 6.44 -20.30
C GLU A 145 -19.36 6.17 -19.75
N ASN A 146 -18.69 5.17 -20.32
CA ASN A 146 -17.25 4.96 -20.13
C ASN A 146 -16.50 5.77 -21.18
N VAL A 147 -15.55 6.59 -20.74
CA VAL A 147 -14.75 7.44 -21.62
C VAL A 147 -13.27 7.22 -21.37
N GLY A 148 -12.48 7.35 -22.43
CA GLY A 148 -11.04 7.53 -22.37
C GLY A 148 -10.77 9.01 -22.16
N ALA A 149 -10.00 9.33 -21.12
CA ALA A 149 -9.65 10.69 -20.76
C ALA A 149 -8.14 10.83 -20.70
N LEU A 150 -7.62 11.87 -21.38
CA LEU A 150 -6.22 12.24 -21.32
C LEU A 150 -5.95 13.00 -20.02
N VAL A 151 -5.07 12.47 -19.17
CA VAL A 151 -4.70 13.10 -17.90
C VAL A 151 -3.95 14.40 -18.18
N THR A 152 -4.41 15.49 -17.58
CA THR A 152 -3.78 16.81 -17.68
C THR A 152 -3.01 17.16 -16.41
N SER A 153 -3.55 16.81 -15.24
CA SER A 153 -2.88 17.04 -13.95
C SER A 153 -3.38 16.10 -12.87
N VAL A 154 -2.59 15.95 -11.81
CA VAL A 154 -2.96 15.17 -10.62
C VAL A 154 -2.76 16.04 -9.39
N LEU A 155 -3.79 16.15 -8.56
CA LEU A 155 -3.76 16.91 -7.31
C LEU A 155 -3.91 15.95 -6.12
N GLN A 156 -2.96 16.02 -5.19
CA GLN A 156 -3.07 15.35 -3.91
C GLN A 156 -3.63 16.34 -2.88
N THR A 157 -4.76 16.01 -2.26
CA THR A 157 -5.36 16.77 -1.16
C THR A 157 -5.32 15.95 0.14
N SER A 158 -5.71 16.57 1.25
CA SER A 158 -5.87 15.90 2.54
C SER A 158 -7.01 14.86 2.53
N ALA A 159 -8.00 15.02 1.66
CA ALA A 159 -9.14 14.11 1.52
C ALA A 159 -8.88 12.95 0.54
N GLY A 160 -7.81 13.01 -0.25
CA GLY A 160 -7.49 11.97 -1.21
C GLY A 160 -6.73 12.48 -2.43
N ARG A 161 -6.71 11.66 -3.48
CA ARG A 161 -6.12 12.00 -4.78
C ARG A 161 -7.23 12.38 -5.75
N MET A 162 -6.98 13.42 -6.53
CA MET A 162 -7.85 13.85 -7.62
C MET A 162 -7.04 13.87 -8.92
N VAL A 163 -7.61 13.34 -9.99
CA VAL A 163 -7.02 13.34 -11.33
C VAL A 163 -7.88 14.23 -12.20
N PHE A 164 -7.24 15.13 -12.94
CA PHE A 164 -7.91 16.00 -13.91
C PHE A 164 -7.52 15.53 -15.31
N GLY A 165 -8.49 15.47 -16.19
CA GLY A 165 -8.29 15.06 -17.57
C GLY A 165 -9.21 15.79 -18.53
N ARG A 166 -9.01 15.53 -19.82
CA ARG A 166 -9.89 15.97 -20.90
C ARG A 166 -10.45 14.76 -21.61
N TYR A 167 -11.71 14.83 -22.01
CA TYR A 167 -12.32 13.82 -22.85
C TYR A 167 -11.49 13.61 -24.13
N GLU A 168 -11.12 12.36 -24.41
CA GLU A 168 -10.38 11.97 -25.61
C GLU A 168 -11.23 11.08 -26.52
N SER A 169 -11.92 10.08 -25.95
CA SER A 169 -12.73 9.15 -26.73
C SER A 169 -13.82 8.47 -25.90
N ARG A 170 -14.85 7.95 -26.57
CA ARG A 170 -15.85 7.08 -25.95
C ARG A 170 -15.34 5.64 -26.01
N ILE A 171 -15.28 4.96 -24.85
CA ILE A 171 -14.95 3.54 -24.79
C ILE A 171 -16.26 2.77 -24.90
N ALA A 172 -16.46 2.08 -26.03
CA ALA A 172 -17.58 1.15 -26.15
C ALA A 172 -17.42 0.05 -25.09
N SER A 173 -18.39 -0.11 -24.19
CA SER A 173 -18.43 -1.27 -23.32
C SER A 173 -18.49 -2.51 -24.21
N ASN A 174 -17.42 -3.32 -24.26
CA ASN A 174 -17.45 -4.61 -24.93
C ASN A 174 -18.43 -5.53 -24.18
N GLY A 175 -19.72 -5.36 -24.49
CA GLY A 175 -20.79 -6.23 -24.07
C GLY A 175 -20.64 -7.55 -24.80
N ARG A 176 -20.04 -8.53 -24.14
CA ARG A 176 -20.22 -9.93 -24.51
C ARG A 176 -21.73 -10.21 -24.36
N PRO A 177 -22.47 -10.60 -25.43
CA PRO A 177 -23.88 -10.88 -25.29
C PRO A 177 -24.08 -12.10 -24.36
N PRO A 178 -25.06 -12.06 -23.45
CA PRO A 178 -25.42 -13.23 -22.66
C PRO A 178 -26.20 -14.21 -23.54
N GLY A 179 -25.65 -15.41 -23.74
CA GLY A 179 -26.41 -16.56 -24.23
C GLY A 179 -26.31 -16.83 -25.73
N ALA A 180 -25.30 -17.60 -26.12
CA ALA A 180 -25.48 -18.61 -27.15
C ALA A 180 -25.27 -19.96 -26.45
N GLY A 181 -26.37 -20.59 -26.03
CA GLY A 181 -26.36 -21.99 -25.62
C GLY A 181 -25.90 -22.86 -26.79
N PRO A 182 -25.33 -24.06 -26.53
CA PRO A 182 -24.87 -24.93 -27.59
C PRO A 182 -26.07 -25.32 -28.44
N THR A 183 -26.11 -24.82 -29.68
CA THR A 183 -27.05 -25.31 -30.68
C THR A 183 -26.54 -26.67 -31.12
N ALA A 184 -27.35 -27.69 -30.85
CA ALA A 184 -27.17 -29.03 -31.38
C ALA A 184 -27.28 -29.05 -32.92
N ILE A 185 -27.00 -30.23 -33.47
CA ILE A 185 -27.01 -30.67 -34.88
C ILE A 185 -25.57 -30.66 -35.45
N GLU A 186 -24.96 -31.77 -35.85
CA GLU A 186 -25.46 -33.06 -36.37
C GLU A 186 -24.57 -34.24 -35.93
#